data_AF-A0A1B9MYW1-F1
#
_entry.id   AF-A0A1B9MYW1-F1
#
_cell.length_a   1.000
_cell.length_b   1.000
_cell.length_c   1.000
_cell.angle_alpha   90.00
_cell.angle_beta   90.00
_cell.angle_gamma   90.00
#
_symmetry.space_group_name_H-M   'P 1'
#
loop_
_entity.id
_entity.type
_entity.pdbx_description
1 polymer ?
#
loop_
_entity_poly.entity_id
_entity_poly.type
_entity_poly.pdbx_seq_one_letter_code
_entity_poly.pdbx_strand_id
1 'polypeptide(L)'
;MKYESEWYADEGLSKWNEVDELFEEEKQQQKALIEAGLDKLGITEPYQRDFAMKKVDEAHEHIKTNWQLEKEERIKPSLWWKKVAQAQTQNSTANTEVNTPKLSNLSADGKAWFIHPVAMVDYFQEEKIDIIVFYIYLDGRIQKYIPSFIKDENQNKYRYVIVDGQDNRYKVCELEYIKIKEKFSKSVIPNQTKDHFKPGPNDSASDVNDGDTKYRIIYATGKIAEWGYHSEYAKNKVKNKELPHKNSWRVFGVTGNEVELIRMPDSLNAQYGDLKIEYSFHNTKRRYANPALFAAMLGSLAVYKKTVISTGSAFEWGSCFPSTLHINGMAIDFEYSSKKSSGGYYGHSSEQYKNDLAFLKAMLLFFVKVRVGKDDHFKEFRQLSGVVNGGELHDSHFHADFSLTKIEEIKE
;
A
#
# COMPACT_ATOMS: atom_id res chain seq x y z
N MET A 1 -19.95 22.14 -0.38
CA MET A 1 -20.71 23.39 -0.60
C MET A 1 -21.47 23.27 -1.92
N LYS A 2 -22.75 23.62 -1.97
CA LYS A 2 -23.50 23.71 -3.23
C LYS A 2 -23.11 25.02 -3.91
N TYR A 3 -22.32 24.95 -4.98
CA TYR A 3 -21.96 26.12 -5.79
C TYR A 3 -22.74 26.06 -7.10
N GLU A 4 -23.99 26.49 -7.03
CA GLU A 4 -24.77 26.88 -8.20
C GLU A 4 -24.95 28.39 -8.06
N SER A 5 -24.34 29.18 -8.95
CA SER A 5 -24.56 30.62 -8.98
C SER A 5 -24.77 31.08 -10.42
N GLU A 6 -25.95 31.62 -10.65
CA GLU A 6 -26.46 32.22 -11.88
C GLU A 6 -25.69 33.51 -12.19
N TRP A 7 -25.15 33.72 -13.40
CA TRP A 7 -24.50 35.00 -13.72
C TRP A 7 -24.69 35.47 -15.17
N TYR A 8 -24.82 36.79 -15.32
CA TYR A 8 -24.94 37.55 -16.56
C TYR A 8 -23.57 37.71 -17.25
N ALA A 9 -23.57 37.71 -18.59
CA ALA A 9 -22.40 37.61 -19.45
C ALA A 9 -21.30 38.69 -19.28
N ASP A 10 -21.59 39.83 -18.65
CA ASP A 10 -20.63 40.94 -18.52
C ASP A 10 -19.73 40.79 -17.27
N GLU A 11 -20.20 40.19 -16.18
CA GLU A 11 -19.38 39.88 -14.99
C GLU A 11 -18.41 38.73 -15.24
N GLY A 12 -18.80 37.78 -16.09
CA GLY A 12 -17.93 36.67 -16.52
C GLY A 12 -16.63 37.17 -17.13
N LEU A 13 -16.67 38.21 -17.97
CA LEU A 13 -15.50 38.75 -18.68
C LEU A 13 -14.43 39.32 -17.74
N SER A 14 -14.83 39.94 -16.62
CA SER A 14 -13.89 40.48 -15.62
C SER A 14 -13.10 39.38 -14.92
N LYS A 15 -13.74 38.24 -14.62
CA LYS A 15 -13.11 37.09 -13.94
C LYS A 15 -12.16 36.30 -14.84
N TRP A 16 -12.35 36.32 -16.16
CA TRP A 16 -11.34 35.77 -17.08
C TRP A 16 -10.04 36.57 -17.07
N ASN A 17 -10.11 37.87 -16.78
CA ASN A 17 -8.91 38.70 -16.65
C ASN A 17 -8.21 38.44 -15.29
N GLU A 18 -8.96 38.16 -14.23
CA GLU A 18 -8.37 37.72 -12.94
C GLU A 18 -7.57 36.42 -13.11
N VAL A 19 -8.03 35.47 -13.94
CA VAL A 19 -7.28 34.24 -14.24
C VAL A 19 -6.02 34.52 -15.08
N ASP A 20 -6.09 35.47 -16.01
CA ASP A 20 -4.91 35.90 -16.78
C ASP A 20 -3.84 36.49 -15.82
N GLU A 21 -4.26 37.21 -14.77
CA GLU A 21 -3.37 37.72 -13.71
C GLU A 21 -2.79 36.59 -12.84
N LEU A 22 -3.59 35.60 -12.45
CA LEU A 22 -3.14 34.46 -11.64
C LEU A 22 -2.04 33.64 -12.34
N PHE A 23 -2.12 33.44 -13.65
CA PHE A 23 -1.07 32.77 -14.40
C PHE A 23 0.26 33.56 -14.32
N GLU A 24 0.22 34.89 -14.43
CA GLU A 24 1.43 35.70 -14.31
C GLU A 24 1.99 35.67 -12.87
N GLU A 25 1.13 35.61 -11.84
CA GLU A 25 1.56 35.41 -10.46
C GLU A 25 2.25 34.05 -10.24
N GLU A 26 1.66 32.96 -10.75
CA GLU A 26 2.22 31.62 -10.67
C GLU A 26 3.60 31.55 -11.34
N LYS A 27 3.73 32.16 -12.52
CA LYS A 27 5.01 32.27 -13.24
C LYS A 27 6.09 32.92 -12.38
N GLN A 28 5.77 34.03 -11.70
CA GLN A 28 6.73 34.69 -10.82
C GLN A 28 7.10 33.83 -9.61
N GLN A 29 6.15 33.11 -9.03
CA GLN A 29 6.40 32.18 -7.92
C GLN A 29 7.33 31.03 -8.34
N GLN A 30 7.10 30.43 -9.52
CA GLN A 30 7.96 29.36 -10.03
C GLN A 30 9.38 29.86 -10.32
N LYS A 31 9.53 31.06 -10.89
CA LYS A 31 10.85 31.67 -11.09
C LYS A 31 11.58 31.88 -9.76
N ALA A 32 10.89 32.36 -8.72
CA ALA A 32 11.48 32.53 -7.39
C ALA A 32 11.92 31.19 -6.75
N LEU A 33 11.14 30.12 -6.94
CA LEU A 33 11.49 28.78 -6.45
C LEU A 33 12.72 28.19 -7.16
N ILE A 34 12.79 28.34 -8.49
CA ILE A 34 13.94 27.90 -9.29
C ILE A 34 15.18 28.70 -8.90
N GLU A 35 15.06 30.01 -8.70
CA GLU A 35 16.15 30.86 -8.24
C GLU A 35 16.71 30.37 -6.89
N ALA A 36 15.84 30.13 -5.91
CA ALA A 36 16.23 29.59 -4.61
C ALA A 36 16.85 28.18 -4.70
N GLY A 37 16.40 27.36 -5.65
CA GLY A 37 16.96 26.04 -5.93
C GLY A 37 18.36 26.11 -6.53
N LEU A 38 18.58 27.01 -7.49
CA LEU A 38 19.88 27.24 -8.13
C LEU A 38 20.91 27.77 -7.10
N ASP A 39 20.48 28.64 -6.19
CA ASP A 39 21.33 29.16 -5.10
C ASP A 39 21.76 28.05 -4.13
N LYS A 40 20.84 27.15 -3.76
CA LYS A 40 21.16 25.98 -2.91
C LYS A 40 22.14 25.01 -3.58
N LEU A 41 22.09 24.90 -4.90
CA LEU A 41 22.98 24.04 -5.69
C LEU A 41 24.32 24.71 -6.03
N GLY A 42 24.53 25.97 -5.63
CA GLY A 42 25.76 26.71 -5.90
C GLY A 42 25.94 27.09 -7.38
N ILE A 43 24.85 27.13 -8.16
CA ILE A 43 24.90 27.44 -9.59
C ILE A 43 24.89 28.95 -9.79
N THR A 44 26.07 29.52 -10.06
CA THR A 44 26.27 30.97 -10.22
C THR A 44 26.49 31.40 -11.67
N GLU A 45 26.69 30.47 -12.61
CA GLU A 45 26.96 30.81 -14.01
C GLU A 45 25.71 31.40 -14.68
N PRO A 46 25.76 32.64 -15.21
CA PRO A 46 24.58 33.34 -15.74
C PRO A 46 23.84 32.56 -16.82
N TYR A 47 24.56 31.91 -17.75
CA TYR A 47 23.92 31.19 -18.86
C TYR A 47 23.07 30.00 -18.39
N GLN A 48 23.43 29.35 -17.28
CA GLN A 48 22.70 28.20 -16.73
C GLN A 48 21.41 28.68 -16.06
N ARG A 49 21.47 29.83 -15.39
CA ARG A 49 20.32 30.46 -14.75
C ARG A 49 19.35 31.01 -15.79
N ASP A 50 19.86 31.69 -16.81
CA ASP A 50 19.06 32.21 -17.94
C ASP A 50 18.37 31.06 -18.69
N PHE A 51 19.06 29.94 -18.89
CA PHE A 51 18.47 28.75 -19.50
C PHE A 51 17.30 28.19 -18.68
N ALA A 52 17.45 28.10 -17.35
CA ALA A 52 16.38 27.64 -16.46
C ALA A 52 15.17 28.60 -16.48
N MET A 53 15.40 29.91 -16.43
CA MET A 53 14.33 30.91 -16.50
C MET A 53 13.61 30.89 -17.85
N LYS A 54 14.35 30.71 -18.95
CA LYS A 54 13.78 30.58 -20.29
C LYS A 54 12.86 29.36 -20.40
N LYS A 55 13.16 28.25 -19.74
CA LYS A 55 12.30 27.07 -19.74
C LYS A 55 10.97 27.31 -19.03
N VAL A 56 10.97 28.12 -17.97
CA VAL A 56 9.73 28.58 -17.31
C VAL A 56 8.92 29.48 -18.24
N ASP A 57 9.58 30.40 -18.94
CA ASP A 57 8.92 31.26 -19.93
C ASP A 57 8.30 30.44 -21.08
N GLU A 58 9.01 29.45 -21.61
CA GLU A 58 8.51 28.54 -22.66
C GLU A 58 7.30 27.73 -22.19
N ALA A 59 7.32 27.20 -20.96
CA ALA A 59 6.20 26.44 -20.40
C ALA A 59 4.97 27.32 -20.15
N HIS A 60 5.18 28.54 -19.64
CA HIS A 60 4.12 29.52 -19.40
C HIS A 60 3.43 29.94 -20.70
N GLU A 61 4.19 30.23 -21.76
CA GLU A 61 3.62 30.57 -23.06
C GLU A 61 2.77 29.45 -23.65
N HIS A 62 3.16 28.19 -23.44
CA HIS A 62 2.37 27.04 -23.87
C HIS A 62 1.03 26.94 -23.11
N ILE A 63 1.06 27.12 -21.78
CA ILE A 63 -0.15 27.13 -20.94
C ILE A 63 -1.08 28.28 -21.33
N LYS A 64 -0.51 29.49 -21.49
CA LYS A 64 -1.24 30.69 -21.90
C LYS A 64 -1.88 30.53 -23.27
N THR A 65 -1.19 29.92 -24.23
CA THR A 65 -1.73 29.65 -25.57
C THR A 65 -2.90 28.67 -25.50
N ASN A 66 -2.77 27.58 -24.75
CA ASN A 66 -3.87 26.62 -24.55
C ASN A 66 -5.07 27.27 -23.86
N TRP A 67 -4.82 28.12 -22.87
CA TRP A 67 -5.85 28.90 -22.19
C TRP A 67 -6.58 29.86 -23.14
N GLN A 68 -5.85 30.56 -24.03
CA GLN A 68 -6.49 31.43 -25.04
C GLN A 68 -7.35 30.62 -26.02
N LEU A 69 -6.91 29.43 -26.43
CA LEU A 69 -7.70 28.54 -27.29
C LEU A 69 -9.00 28.09 -26.57
N GLU A 70 -8.91 27.65 -25.32
CA GLU A 70 -10.05 27.32 -24.47
C GLU A 70 -11.01 28.51 -24.30
N LYS A 71 -10.46 29.71 -24.06
CA LYS A 71 -11.20 30.98 -23.94
C LYS A 71 -11.94 31.27 -25.24
N GLU A 72 -11.31 31.15 -26.40
CA GLU A 72 -11.95 31.35 -27.70
C GLU A 72 -13.04 30.32 -28.02
N GLU A 73 -12.78 29.04 -27.75
CA GLU A 73 -13.72 27.94 -28.00
C GLU A 73 -14.97 28.05 -27.13
N ARG A 74 -14.85 28.58 -25.91
CA ARG A 74 -15.98 28.71 -24.97
C ARG A 74 -16.70 30.05 -25.07
N ILE A 75 -16.00 31.15 -25.37
CA ILE A 75 -16.61 32.48 -25.50
C ILE A 75 -17.43 32.59 -26.80
N LYS A 76 -17.01 32.01 -27.92
CA LYS A 76 -17.75 32.07 -29.19
C LYS A 76 -19.17 31.48 -29.09
N PRO A 77 -19.37 30.28 -28.49
CA PRO A 77 -20.70 29.76 -28.16
C PRO A 77 -21.49 30.70 -27.25
N SER A 78 -20.89 31.23 -26.18
CA SER A 78 -21.58 32.11 -25.23
C SER A 78 -22.05 33.44 -25.85
N LEU A 79 -21.26 34.02 -26.76
CA LEU A 79 -21.65 35.22 -27.50
C LEU A 79 -22.71 34.92 -28.58
N TRP A 80 -22.64 33.74 -29.21
CA TRP A 80 -23.70 33.25 -30.10
C TRP A 80 -25.01 33.07 -29.33
N TRP A 81 -24.97 32.47 -28.14
CA TRP A 81 -26.13 32.34 -27.25
C TRP A 81 -26.68 33.68 -26.77
N LYS A 82 -25.83 34.70 -26.49
CA LYS A 82 -26.27 36.08 -26.18
C LYS A 82 -27.04 36.69 -27.37
N LYS A 83 -26.55 36.50 -28.61
CA LYS A 83 -27.25 36.95 -29.83
C LYS A 83 -28.56 36.20 -30.07
N VAL A 84 -28.59 34.89 -29.85
CA VAL A 84 -29.80 34.06 -29.97
C VAL A 84 -30.86 34.44 -28.94
N ALA A 85 -30.47 34.66 -27.68
CA ALA A 85 -31.37 35.11 -26.61
C ALA A 85 -31.92 36.53 -26.85
N GLN A 86 -31.08 37.45 -27.37
CA GLN A 86 -31.51 38.80 -27.78
C GLN A 86 -32.44 38.79 -29.00
N ALA A 87 -32.19 37.91 -29.98
CA ALA A 87 -33.06 37.75 -31.15
C ALA A 87 -34.43 37.16 -30.79
N GLN A 88 -34.51 36.33 -29.75
CA GLN A 88 -35.79 35.80 -29.25
C GLN A 88 -36.60 36.83 -28.44
N THR A 89 -35.96 37.78 -27.76
CA THR A 89 -36.66 38.85 -27.02
C THR A 89 -37.22 39.92 -27.95
N GLN A 90 -36.69 40.08 -29.17
CA GLN A 90 -37.17 41.06 -30.15
C GLN A 90 -38.30 40.53 -31.06
N ASN A 91 -38.56 39.22 -31.11
CA ASN A 91 -39.57 38.61 -31.99
C ASN A 91 -40.78 38.05 -31.22
N SER A 92 -41.36 38.84 -30.32
CA SER A 92 -42.62 38.51 -29.62
C SER A 92 -43.88 38.94 -30.38
N THR A 93 -43.82 39.08 -31.71
CA THR A 93 -45.03 39.18 -32.56
C THR A 93 -44.71 38.76 -34.00
N ALA A 94 -45.02 37.50 -34.34
CA ALA A 94 -45.61 37.04 -35.61
C ALA A 94 -45.28 35.56 -35.88
N ASN A 95 -46.28 34.85 -36.38
CA ASN A 95 -46.33 33.41 -36.64
C ASN A 95 -45.44 32.93 -37.81
N THR A 96 -45.34 31.60 -37.88
CA THR A 96 -45.04 30.71 -39.03
C THR A 96 -43.61 30.65 -39.55
N GLU A 97 -42.90 29.54 -39.26
CA GLU A 97 -42.54 28.52 -40.24
C GLU A 97 -41.90 27.27 -39.60
N VAL A 98 -42.01 26.17 -40.32
CA VAL A 98 -41.74 24.77 -39.92
C VAL A 98 -40.24 24.46 -40.10
N ASN A 99 -39.67 23.64 -39.19
CA ASN A 99 -38.28 23.13 -39.16
C ASN A 99 -37.24 23.93 -38.37
N THR A 100 -37.50 24.13 -37.08
CA THR A 100 -36.41 24.23 -36.09
C THR A 100 -36.82 23.43 -34.85
N PRO A 101 -35.97 22.56 -34.28
CA PRO A 101 -36.34 21.76 -33.12
C PRO A 101 -36.79 22.70 -32.01
N LYS A 102 -38.05 22.56 -31.61
CA LYS A 102 -38.58 23.30 -30.46
C LYS A 102 -37.83 22.77 -29.23
N LEU A 103 -36.82 23.50 -28.76
CA LEU A 103 -36.12 23.22 -27.51
C LEU A 103 -37.07 23.54 -26.35
N SER A 104 -38.03 22.66 -26.12
CA SER A 104 -39.04 22.79 -25.05
C SER A 104 -38.49 22.54 -23.64
N ASN A 105 -37.17 22.40 -23.47
CA ASN A 105 -36.54 22.08 -22.19
C ASN A 105 -35.59 23.17 -21.66
N LEU A 106 -35.58 24.36 -22.24
CA LEU A 106 -34.82 25.49 -21.68
C LEU A 106 -35.76 26.39 -20.87
N SER A 107 -35.34 26.67 -19.64
CA SER A 107 -36.03 27.60 -18.74
C SER A 107 -36.19 28.95 -19.43
N ALA A 108 -37.42 29.48 -19.42
CA ALA A 108 -37.80 30.71 -20.11
C ALA A 108 -37.13 31.98 -19.55
N ASP A 109 -36.28 31.85 -18.54
CA ASP A 109 -35.49 32.92 -17.92
C ASP A 109 -34.06 33.06 -18.48
N GLY A 110 -33.66 32.22 -19.45
CA GLY A 110 -32.34 32.32 -20.08
C GLY A 110 -31.20 31.76 -19.23
N LYS A 111 -31.49 30.96 -18.20
CA LYS A 111 -30.46 30.34 -17.35
C LYS A 111 -29.72 29.23 -18.10
N ALA A 112 -28.47 29.50 -18.44
CA ALA A 112 -27.49 28.50 -18.82
C ALA A 112 -26.65 28.14 -17.59
N TRP A 113 -26.44 26.83 -17.38
CA TRP A 113 -25.64 26.30 -16.29
C TRP A 113 -24.17 26.40 -16.67
N PHE A 114 -23.43 27.32 -16.03
CA PHE A 114 -22.00 27.45 -16.19
C PHE A 114 -21.29 26.83 -14.99
N ILE A 115 -20.41 25.85 -15.24
CA ILE A 115 -19.50 25.35 -14.21
C ILE A 115 -18.38 26.38 -14.06
N HIS A 116 -18.15 26.86 -12.84
CA HIS A 116 -17.14 27.87 -12.54
C HIS A 116 -15.72 27.36 -12.91
N PRO A 117 -14.86 28.14 -13.61
CA PRO A 117 -13.53 27.68 -14.03
C PRO A 117 -12.64 27.23 -12.86
N VAL A 118 -12.65 27.96 -11.73
CA VAL A 118 -11.93 27.54 -10.51
C VAL A 118 -12.56 26.29 -9.90
N ALA A 119 -13.88 26.11 -10.01
CA ALA A 119 -14.52 24.89 -9.56
C ALA A 119 -14.21 23.71 -10.50
N MET A 120 -13.91 23.96 -11.79
CA MET A 120 -13.38 22.97 -12.74
C MET A 120 -11.94 22.60 -12.40
N VAL A 121 -11.07 23.56 -12.07
CA VAL A 121 -9.71 23.27 -11.61
C VAL A 121 -9.74 22.50 -10.29
N ASP A 122 -10.61 22.84 -9.34
CA ASP A 122 -10.83 22.04 -8.12
C ASP A 122 -11.53 20.69 -8.42
N TYR A 123 -12.32 20.59 -9.50
CA TYR A 123 -12.88 19.32 -10.00
C TYR A 123 -11.80 18.43 -10.63
N PHE A 124 -10.73 19.02 -11.18
CA PHE A 124 -9.58 18.35 -11.80
C PHE A 124 -8.36 18.25 -10.89
N GLN A 125 -8.37 18.88 -9.72
CA GLN A 125 -7.56 18.46 -8.60
C GLN A 125 -8.13 17.13 -8.12
N GLU A 126 -7.85 16.06 -8.89
CA GLU A 126 -7.76 14.73 -8.29
C GLU A 126 -6.99 14.90 -6.98
N GLU A 127 -7.52 14.41 -5.86
CA GLU A 127 -6.78 14.42 -4.58
C GLU A 127 -5.37 13.93 -4.87
N LYS A 128 -4.41 14.85 -4.89
CA LYS A 128 -3.07 14.54 -5.37
C LYS A 128 -2.52 13.49 -4.42
N ILE A 129 -2.37 12.27 -4.92
CA ILE A 129 -1.88 11.17 -4.10
C ILE A 129 -0.44 11.53 -3.77
N ASP A 130 -0.17 11.81 -2.49
CA ASP A 130 1.10 12.35 -2.00
C ASP A 130 1.86 11.35 -1.12
N ILE A 131 1.51 10.07 -1.25
CA ILE A 131 2.03 8.92 -0.50
C ILE A 131 2.02 7.69 -1.40
N ILE A 132 2.97 6.77 -1.22
CA ILE A 132 2.94 5.49 -1.94
C ILE A 132 1.77 4.64 -1.43
N VAL A 133 0.94 4.15 -2.35
CA VAL A 133 -0.29 3.41 -2.04
C VAL A 133 -0.22 1.97 -2.53
N PHE A 134 -0.57 1.03 -1.67
CA PHE A 134 -0.94 -0.33 -2.07
C PHE A 134 -2.45 -0.41 -2.29
N TYR A 135 -2.87 -0.49 -3.55
CA TYR A 135 -4.24 -0.85 -3.93
C TYR A 135 -4.38 -2.36 -3.98
N ILE A 136 -5.33 -2.89 -3.24
CA ILE A 136 -5.50 -4.33 -3.01
C ILE A 136 -6.89 -4.72 -3.48
N TYR A 137 -6.95 -5.44 -4.60
CA TYR A 137 -8.20 -5.85 -5.22
C TYR A 137 -8.64 -7.21 -4.69
N LEU A 138 -9.94 -7.39 -4.47
CA LEU A 138 -10.51 -8.63 -3.94
C LEU A 138 -10.30 -9.86 -4.85
N ASP A 139 -9.89 -9.65 -6.10
CA ASP A 139 -9.57 -10.71 -7.08
C ASP A 139 -8.14 -11.26 -6.96
N GLY A 140 -7.30 -10.71 -6.08
CA GLY A 140 -5.92 -11.13 -5.88
C GLY A 140 -4.87 -10.18 -6.43
N ARG A 141 -5.25 -9.15 -7.20
CA ARG A 141 -4.31 -8.15 -7.71
C ARG A 141 -3.86 -7.21 -6.60
N ILE A 142 -2.57 -6.86 -6.61
CA ILE A 142 -2.00 -5.83 -5.73
C ILE A 142 -1.19 -4.88 -6.61
N GLN A 143 -1.54 -3.60 -6.56
CA GLN A 143 -0.84 -2.54 -7.27
C GLN A 143 -0.13 -1.64 -6.26
N LYS A 144 1.17 -1.44 -6.45
CA LYS A 144 1.96 -0.44 -5.73
C LYS A 144 2.03 0.80 -6.61
N TYR A 145 1.23 1.81 -6.27
CA TYR A 145 1.21 3.09 -6.95
C TYR A 145 2.19 4.06 -6.30
N ILE A 146 3.13 4.57 -7.09
CA ILE A 146 4.16 5.51 -6.69
C ILE A 146 3.84 6.85 -7.38
N PRO A 147 3.38 7.87 -6.63
CA PRO A 147 3.06 9.16 -7.21
C PRO A 147 4.31 9.92 -7.63
N SER A 148 4.13 10.86 -8.56
CA SER A 148 5.18 11.77 -9.04
C SER A 148 5.71 12.71 -7.93
N PHE A 149 4.90 12.95 -6.90
CA PHE A 149 5.24 13.76 -5.74
C PHE A 149 4.84 13.04 -4.45
N ILE A 150 5.77 12.97 -3.49
CA ILE A 150 5.51 12.45 -2.14
C ILE A 150 5.75 13.60 -1.16
N LYS A 151 4.76 13.90 -0.33
CA LYS A 151 4.88 14.92 0.72
C LYS A 151 5.94 14.50 1.74
N ASP A 152 6.71 15.45 2.27
CA ASP A 152 7.82 15.16 3.19
C ASP A 152 7.41 14.29 4.39
N GLU A 153 6.23 14.52 4.96
CA GLU A 153 5.69 13.74 6.08
C GLU A 153 5.28 12.29 5.73
N ASN A 154 5.29 11.95 4.44
CA ASN A 154 4.89 10.65 3.88
C ASN A 154 6.07 9.87 3.24
N GLN A 155 7.29 10.41 3.22
CA GLN A 155 8.45 9.78 2.57
C GLN A 155 8.80 8.38 3.11
N ASN A 156 8.44 8.11 4.37
CA ASN A 156 8.68 6.83 5.04
C ASN A 156 7.40 6.03 5.33
N LYS A 157 6.29 6.32 4.64
CA LYS A 157 4.99 5.70 4.89
C LYS A 157 4.41 5.02 3.66
N TYR A 158 3.66 3.97 3.93
CA TYR A 158 2.80 3.31 2.94
C TYR A 158 1.34 3.42 3.36
N ARG A 159 0.46 3.72 2.41
CA ARG A 159 -1.00 3.66 2.57
C ARG A 159 -1.53 2.36 2.00
N TYR A 160 -2.44 1.70 2.72
CA TYR A 160 -3.09 0.47 2.29
C TYR A 160 -4.57 0.71 2.01
N VAL A 161 -5.02 0.38 0.80
CA VAL A 161 -6.39 0.62 0.33
C VAL A 161 -6.95 -0.67 -0.26
N ILE A 162 -8.10 -1.13 0.25
CA ILE A 162 -8.86 -2.21 -0.39
C ILE A 162 -9.73 -1.61 -1.50
N VAL A 163 -9.78 -2.27 -2.65
CA VAL A 163 -10.66 -1.94 -3.77
C VAL A 163 -11.66 -3.08 -3.97
N ASP A 164 -12.95 -2.77 -3.85
CA ASP A 164 -14.03 -3.77 -4.06
C ASP A 164 -14.37 -3.99 -5.53
N GLY A 165 -15.33 -4.88 -5.81
CA GLY A 165 -15.75 -5.21 -7.17
C GLY A 165 -16.51 -4.09 -7.90
N GLN A 166 -16.82 -2.99 -7.21
CA GLN A 166 -17.46 -1.79 -7.76
C GLN A 166 -16.47 -0.61 -7.82
N ASP A 167 -15.17 -0.88 -7.67
CA ASP A 167 -14.08 0.11 -7.61
C ASP A 167 -14.19 1.11 -6.45
N ASN A 168 -14.97 0.81 -5.41
CA ASN A 168 -14.94 1.63 -4.19
C ASN A 168 -13.64 1.37 -3.44
N ARG A 169 -13.05 2.46 -2.92
CA ARG A 169 -11.73 2.47 -2.29
C ARG A 169 -11.87 2.70 -0.79
N TYR A 170 -11.32 1.79 0.02
CA TYR A 170 -11.38 1.86 1.47
C TYR A 170 -9.97 1.94 2.06
N LYS A 171 -9.60 3.10 2.60
CA LYS A 171 -8.33 3.30 3.33
C LYS A 171 -8.36 2.47 4.62
N VAL A 172 -7.48 1.48 4.71
CA VAL A 172 -7.35 0.60 5.88
C VAL A 172 -6.44 1.21 6.93
N CYS A 173 -5.20 1.54 6.55
CA CYS A 173 -4.21 2.12 7.44
C CYS A 173 -3.07 2.78 6.67
N GLU A 174 -2.24 3.52 7.40
CA GLU A 174 -0.93 4.01 6.96
C GLU A 174 0.11 3.53 7.96
N LEU A 175 1.24 3.03 7.47
CA LEU A 175 2.31 2.49 8.30
C LEU A 175 3.66 3.04 7.87
N GLU A 176 4.47 3.41 8.86
CA GLU A 176 5.87 3.73 8.66
C GLU A 176 6.68 2.47 8.40
N TYR A 177 7.67 2.57 7.52
CA TYR A 177 8.63 1.50 7.28
C TYR A 177 10.02 1.87 7.80
N ILE A 178 10.77 0.83 8.16
CA ILE A 178 12.19 0.90 8.47
C ILE A 178 12.99 0.23 7.36
N LYS A 179 14.21 0.70 7.12
CA LYS A 179 15.16 0.04 6.22
C LYS A 179 16.14 -0.80 7.03
N ILE A 180 16.36 -2.02 6.56
CA ILE A 180 17.36 -2.93 7.12
C ILE A 180 18.21 -3.51 6.00
N LYS A 181 19.44 -3.93 6.33
CA LYS A 181 20.20 -4.79 5.41
C LYS A 181 19.47 -6.12 5.22
N GLU A 182 19.25 -6.51 3.98
CA GLU A 182 18.62 -7.77 3.61
C GLU A 182 19.35 -8.95 4.24
N LYS A 183 18.60 -9.88 4.85
CA LYS A 183 19.14 -11.07 5.50
C LYS A 183 19.07 -12.28 4.58
N PHE A 184 20.02 -13.20 4.77
CA PHE A 184 19.94 -14.57 4.28
C PHE A 184 20.24 -15.56 5.40
N SER A 185 19.66 -16.76 5.35
CA SER A 185 19.96 -17.82 6.32
C SER A 185 21.39 -18.30 6.12
N LYS A 186 22.26 -18.11 7.11
CA LYS A 186 23.68 -18.49 6.99
C LYS A 186 23.95 -19.89 7.54
N SER A 187 23.55 -20.15 8.78
CA SER A 187 23.85 -21.43 9.43
C SER A 187 22.97 -21.68 10.65
N VAL A 188 22.87 -22.95 11.02
CA VAL A 188 22.33 -23.41 12.31
C VAL A 188 23.42 -24.17 13.04
N ILE A 189 23.59 -23.88 14.32
CA ILE A 189 24.55 -24.58 15.18
C ILE A 189 23.75 -25.21 16.33
N PRO A 190 23.41 -26.49 16.22
CA PRO A 190 22.53 -27.15 17.17
C PRO A 190 23.24 -27.47 18.49
N ASN A 191 22.47 -27.55 19.58
CA ASN A 191 22.89 -28.06 20.89
C ASN A 191 24.13 -27.36 21.49
N GLN A 192 24.24 -26.04 21.32
CA GLN A 192 25.34 -25.23 21.85
C GLN A 192 24.89 -24.32 23.00
N THR A 193 25.84 -23.91 23.83
CA THR A 193 25.61 -22.94 24.91
C THR A 193 25.39 -21.53 24.37
N LYS A 194 24.82 -20.66 25.22
CA LYS A 194 24.70 -19.23 24.99
C LYS A 194 26.05 -18.52 24.78
N ASP A 195 27.16 -19.09 25.25
CA ASP A 195 28.47 -18.44 25.17
C ASP A 195 29.27 -18.80 23.89
N HIS A 196 28.66 -19.60 22.99
CA HIS A 196 29.30 -20.02 21.75
C HIS A 196 29.69 -18.84 20.83
N PHE A 197 28.82 -17.82 20.76
CA PHE A 197 29.13 -16.55 20.12
C PHE A 197 29.36 -15.49 21.18
N LYS A 198 30.38 -14.65 20.96
CA LYS A 198 30.68 -13.50 21.81
C LYS A 198 30.48 -12.21 21.02
N PRO A 199 29.70 -11.25 21.55
CA PRO A 199 29.59 -9.94 20.93
C PRO A 199 30.93 -9.19 21.00
N GLY A 200 31.26 -8.45 19.95
CA GLY A 200 32.33 -7.46 19.95
C GLY A 200 31.89 -6.13 20.60
N PRO A 201 32.80 -5.14 20.68
CA PRO A 201 32.54 -3.88 21.40
C PRO A 201 31.37 -3.05 20.89
N ASN A 202 31.03 -3.18 19.59
CA ASN A 202 29.97 -2.40 18.93
C ASN A 202 28.72 -3.24 18.63
N ASP A 203 28.69 -4.49 19.09
CA ASP A 203 27.54 -5.37 18.92
C ASP A 203 26.56 -5.19 20.08
N SER A 204 25.27 -5.34 19.81
CA SER A 204 24.25 -5.39 20.87
C SER A 204 23.90 -6.84 21.18
N ALA A 205 23.88 -7.21 22.44
CA ALA A 205 23.47 -8.55 22.84
C ALA A 205 22.65 -8.54 24.12
N SER A 206 21.53 -9.27 24.12
CA SER A 206 20.58 -9.25 25.22
C SER A 206 19.81 -10.56 25.35
N ASP A 207 19.45 -10.92 26.58
CA ASP A 207 18.41 -11.91 26.82
C ASP A 207 17.06 -11.34 26.35
N VAL A 208 16.27 -12.19 25.70
CA VAL A 208 14.96 -11.83 25.14
C VAL A 208 13.94 -12.90 25.50
N ASN A 209 12.65 -12.54 25.45
CA ASN A 209 11.53 -13.46 25.67
C ASN A 209 10.59 -13.44 24.46
N ASP A 210 11.14 -13.86 23.32
CA ASP A 210 10.54 -13.71 22.00
C ASP A 210 10.13 -15.09 21.45
N GLY A 211 9.23 -15.77 22.19
CA GLY A 211 8.82 -17.14 21.90
C GLY A 211 9.96 -18.11 22.22
N ASP A 212 10.42 -18.85 21.22
CA ASP A 212 11.52 -19.80 21.39
C ASP A 212 12.91 -19.12 21.48
N THR A 213 13.01 -17.86 21.05
CA THR A 213 14.26 -17.08 21.12
C THR A 213 14.49 -16.59 22.55
N LYS A 214 15.67 -16.89 23.10
CA LYS A 214 16.06 -16.57 24.49
C LYS A 214 17.20 -15.59 24.58
N TYR A 215 18.06 -15.54 23.57
CA TYR A 215 19.18 -14.62 23.52
C TYR A 215 19.44 -14.20 22.08
N ARG A 216 19.85 -12.95 21.89
CA ARG A 216 20.11 -12.39 20.56
C ARG A 216 21.38 -11.55 20.59
N ILE A 217 22.16 -11.68 19.52
CA ILE A 217 23.28 -10.81 19.19
C ILE A 217 22.97 -10.13 17.86
N ILE A 218 23.02 -8.80 17.85
CA ILE A 218 22.93 -7.94 16.67
C ILE A 218 24.32 -7.37 16.46
N TYR A 219 24.98 -7.83 15.40
CA TYR A 219 26.32 -7.38 15.09
C TYR A 219 26.28 -5.99 14.45
N ALA A 220 27.29 -5.14 14.67
CA ALA A 220 27.41 -3.82 14.03
C ALA A 220 27.39 -3.90 12.49
N THR A 221 27.79 -5.05 11.93
CA THR A 221 27.71 -5.33 10.50
C THR A 221 26.28 -5.45 9.96
N GLY A 222 25.30 -5.64 10.86
CA GLY A 222 23.90 -5.94 10.57
C GLY A 222 23.58 -7.44 10.59
N LYS A 223 24.57 -8.33 10.78
CA LYS A 223 24.32 -9.78 10.98
C LYS A 223 23.58 -10.01 12.28
N ILE A 224 22.91 -11.15 12.39
CA ILE A 224 22.16 -11.52 13.60
C ILE A 224 22.50 -12.95 13.98
N ALA A 225 22.68 -13.21 15.26
CA ALA A 225 22.69 -14.56 15.81
C ALA A 225 21.62 -14.66 16.91
N GLU A 226 20.75 -15.66 16.81
CA GLU A 226 19.65 -15.91 17.75
C GLU A 226 19.85 -17.28 18.37
N TRP A 227 19.73 -17.36 19.69
CA TRP A 227 19.85 -18.58 20.47
C TRP A 227 18.56 -18.85 21.22
N GLY A 228 18.10 -20.10 21.15
CA GLY A 228 16.80 -20.44 21.71
C GLY A 228 16.47 -21.91 21.58
N TYR A 229 15.27 -22.27 22.00
CA TYR A 229 14.78 -23.64 21.86
C TYR A 229 14.51 -23.97 20.38
N HIS A 230 14.95 -25.14 19.92
CA HIS A 230 14.66 -25.59 18.56
C HIS A 230 14.21 -27.04 18.61
N SER A 231 12.91 -27.28 18.40
CA SER A 231 12.27 -28.57 18.65
C SER A 231 12.88 -29.73 17.85
N GLU A 232 13.30 -29.49 16.60
CA GLU A 232 13.98 -30.47 15.75
C GLU A 232 15.28 -31.00 16.40
N TYR A 233 16.15 -30.10 16.87
CA TYR A 233 17.45 -30.46 17.44
C TYR A 233 17.38 -30.83 18.93
N ALA A 234 16.31 -30.44 19.62
CA ALA A 234 16.07 -30.85 21.00
C ALA A 234 15.66 -32.33 21.11
N LYS A 235 15.12 -32.92 20.04
CA LYS A 235 14.60 -34.30 20.00
C LYS A 235 15.62 -35.35 19.53
N ASN A 236 16.73 -34.94 18.91
CA ASN A 236 17.76 -35.86 18.43
C ASN A 236 18.53 -36.50 19.60
N LYS A 237 18.00 -37.59 20.16
CA LYS A 237 18.78 -38.48 21.04
C LYS A 237 19.97 -39.01 20.24
N VAL A 238 21.15 -38.48 20.47
CA VAL A 238 22.38 -39.17 20.04
C VAL A 238 22.50 -40.41 20.91
N LYS A 239 22.09 -41.57 20.39
CA LYS A 239 22.36 -42.92 20.91
C LYS A 239 22.46 -42.99 22.45
N ASN A 240 21.32 -42.91 23.14
CA ASN A 240 21.20 -43.10 24.59
C ASN A 240 22.05 -42.17 25.50
N LYS A 241 22.52 -41.03 25.01
CA LYS A 241 23.07 -39.96 25.86
C LYS A 241 22.11 -38.77 25.88
N GLU A 242 21.84 -38.23 27.07
CA GLU A 242 21.18 -36.93 27.19
C GLU A 242 21.98 -35.88 26.42
N LEU A 243 21.27 -35.09 25.61
CA LEU A 243 21.88 -33.96 24.93
C LEU A 243 22.35 -32.93 25.97
N PRO A 244 23.57 -32.40 25.87
CA PRO A 244 24.07 -31.42 26.83
C PRO A 244 23.24 -30.13 26.82
N HIS A 245 22.67 -29.74 25.67
CA HIS A 245 21.83 -28.54 25.54
C HIS A 245 20.66 -28.76 24.58
N LYS A 246 19.47 -28.25 24.93
CA LYS A 246 18.24 -28.29 24.08
C LYS A 246 18.10 -27.07 23.16
N ASN A 247 19.00 -26.09 23.31
CA ASN A 247 18.96 -24.85 22.55
C ASN A 247 19.95 -24.88 21.38
N SER A 248 19.68 -24.07 20.36
CA SER A 248 20.47 -23.98 19.14
C SER A 248 20.68 -22.53 18.75
N TRP A 249 21.76 -22.27 18.03
CA TRP A 249 21.99 -20.98 17.39
C TRP A 249 21.49 -21.00 15.96
N ARG A 250 20.85 -19.90 15.53
CA ARG A 250 20.63 -19.56 14.13
C ARG A 250 21.35 -18.28 13.80
N VAL A 251 22.08 -18.28 12.70
CA VAL A 251 22.84 -17.12 12.23
C VAL A 251 22.29 -16.64 10.91
N PHE A 252 22.02 -15.34 10.83
CA PHE A 252 21.56 -14.64 9.65
C PHE A 252 22.69 -13.75 9.13
N GLY A 253 23.06 -13.96 7.87
CA GLY A 253 23.98 -13.11 7.14
C GLY A 253 23.29 -11.83 6.67
N VAL A 254 24.06 -10.95 6.02
CA VAL A 254 23.55 -9.75 5.33
C VAL A 254 24.07 -9.73 3.90
N THR A 255 23.23 -9.32 2.96
CA THR A 255 23.66 -8.98 1.59
C THR A 255 24.09 -7.50 1.54
N GLY A 256 24.46 -7.03 0.34
CA GLY A 256 24.71 -5.60 0.08
C GLY A 256 23.43 -4.78 -0.13
N ASN A 257 22.25 -5.42 -0.19
CA ASN A 257 20.99 -4.77 -0.47
C ASN A 257 20.30 -4.31 0.82
N GLU A 258 19.36 -3.38 0.65
CA GLU A 258 18.41 -2.98 1.69
C GLU A 258 17.01 -3.49 1.36
N VAL A 259 16.26 -3.79 2.40
CA VAL A 259 14.83 -4.12 2.32
C VAL A 259 14.07 -3.32 3.35
N GLU A 260 12.81 -3.06 3.03
CA GLU A 260 11.89 -2.34 3.90
C GLU A 260 11.04 -3.30 4.71
N LEU A 261 10.79 -2.95 5.96
CA LEU A 261 9.86 -3.65 6.84
C LEU A 261 8.91 -2.66 7.48
N ILE A 262 7.64 -3.04 7.60
CA ILE A 262 6.65 -2.33 8.42
C ILE A 262 6.43 -3.10 9.72
N ARG A 263 6.14 -2.38 10.81
CA ARG A 263 5.59 -2.98 12.03
C ARG A 263 4.08 -3.10 11.87
N MET A 264 3.58 -4.33 11.79
CA MET A 264 2.14 -4.59 11.72
C MET A 264 1.46 -4.14 13.03
N PRO A 265 0.26 -3.54 12.98
CA PRO A 265 -0.57 -3.31 14.16
C PRO A 265 -0.74 -4.58 15.00
N ASP A 266 -0.75 -4.47 16.33
CA ASP A 266 -0.88 -5.66 17.19
C ASP A 266 -2.26 -6.35 17.03
N SER A 267 -3.25 -5.57 16.58
CA SER A 267 -4.54 -6.02 16.08
C SER A 267 -5.08 -5.00 15.08
N LEU A 268 -5.96 -5.45 14.19
CA LEU A 268 -6.76 -4.59 13.31
C LEU A 268 -8.20 -5.06 13.35
N ASN A 269 -9.15 -4.12 13.36
CA ASN A 269 -10.58 -4.38 13.24
C ASN A 269 -11.21 -3.24 12.44
N ALA A 270 -11.24 -3.41 11.11
CA ALA A 270 -11.82 -2.44 10.18
C ALA A 270 -13.03 -3.06 9.46
N GLN A 271 -14.12 -2.31 9.40
CA GLN A 271 -15.38 -2.73 8.77
C GLN A 271 -15.84 -1.65 7.78
N TYR A 272 -16.15 -2.05 6.55
CA TYR A 272 -16.67 -1.17 5.50
C TYR A 272 -17.82 -1.88 4.78
N GLY A 273 -19.07 -1.58 5.17
CA GLY A 273 -20.22 -2.35 4.69
C GLY A 273 -20.05 -3.84 5.02
N ASP A 274 -20.05 -4.70 3.99
CA ASP A 274 -19.84 -6.14 4.12
C ASP A 274 -18.36 -6.58 4.11
N LEU A 275 -17.42 -5.65 3.98
CA LEU A 275 -15.99 -5.93 4.09
C LEU A 275 -15.58 -5.89 5.55
N LYS A 276 -14.87 -6.94 5.98
CA LYS A 276 -14.31 -7.06 7.32
C LYS A 276 -12.84 -7.45 7.24
N ILE A 277 -11.98 -6.65 7.86
CA ILE A 277 -10.54 -6.87 7.92
C ILE A 277 -10.17 -6.94 9.40
N GLU A 278 -10.05 -8.15 9.91
CA GLU A 278 -9.83 -8.35 11.34
C GLU A 278 -8.77 -9.41 11.62
N TYR A 279 -7.76 -9.03 12.40
CA TYR A 279 -6.76 -9.97 12.92
C TYR A 279 -6.22 -9.55 14.27
N SER A 280 -5.64 -10.51 14.97
CA SER A 280 -4.79 -10.28 16.14
C SER A 280 -3.60 -11.24 16.12
N PHE A 281 -2.57 -10.93 16.90
CA PHE A 281 -1.44 -11.84 17.07
C PHE A 281 -1.52 -12.63 18.37
N HIS A 282 -1.05 -13.88 18.33
CA HIS A 282 -0.95 -14.74 19.50
C HIS A 282 0.51 -15.16 19.77
N ASN A 283 0.98 -14.93 21.01
CA ASN A 283 2.24 -15.45 21.56
C ASN A 283 3.48 -15.33 20.66
N THR A 284 3.62 -14.20 19.98
CA THR A 284 4.75 -13.94 19.09
C THR A 284 5.25 -12.52 19.26
N LYS A 285 6.51 -12.24 18.93
CA LYS A 285 7.05 -10.88 18.79
C LYS A 285 7.48 -10.58 17.35
N ARG A 286 7.23 -11.53 16.45
CA ARG A 286 7.51 -11.42 15.01
C ARG A 286 6.43 -10.56 14.32
N ARG A 287 6.44 -9.26 14.61
CA ARG A 287 5.45 -8.26 14.17
C ARG A 287 5.84 -7.49 12.91
N TYR A 288 6.99 -7.80 12.32
CA TYR A 288 7.50 -7.08 11.17
C TYR A 288 7.32 -7.90 9.91
N ALA A 289 6.90 -7.24 8.83
CA ALA A 289 6.65 -7.85 7.54
C ALA A 289 7.17 -6.96 6.41
N ASN A 290 7.44 -7.56 5.26
CA ASN A 290 7.63 -6.79 4.04
C ASN A 290 6.32 -6.03 3.71
N PRO A 291 6.38 -4.75 3.28
CA PRO A 291 5.18 -3.96 2.98
C PRO A 291 4.21 -4.64 2.01
N ALA A 292 4.73 -5.34 1.00
CA ALA A 292 3.94 -6.05 -0.01
C ALA A 292 3.31 -7.33 0.54
N LEU A 293 4.01 -8.06 1.42
CA LEU A 293 3.41 -9.20 2.12
C LEU A 293 2.23 -8.75 2.99
N PHE A 294 2.36 -7.59 3.66
CA PHE A 294 1.26 -7.06 4.47
C PHE A 294 0.05 -6.69 3.61
N ALA A 295 0.25 -6.16 2.41
CA ALA A 295 -0.83 -5.96 1.45
C ALA A 295 -1.54 -7.28 1.09
N ALA A 296 -0.79 -8.35 0.83
CA ALA A 296 -1.34 -9.69 0.56
C ALA A 296 -2.13 -10.26 1.75
N MET A 297 -1.64 -10.04 2.97
CA MET A 297 -2.37 -10.38 4.20
C MET A 297 -3.70 -9.63 4.26
N LEU A 298 -3.70 -8.30 4.10
CA LEU A 298 -4.93 -7.49 4.15
C LEU A 298 -5.95 -7.92 3.08
N GLY A 299 -5.50 -8.21 1.86
CA GLY A 299 -6.37 -8.74 0.80
C GLY A 299 -7.00 -10.07 1.18
N SER A 300 -6.22 -10.99 1.75
CA SER A 300 -6.71 -12.29 2.21
C SER A 300 -7.79 -12.14 3.29
N LEU A 301 -7.61 -11.19 4.22
CA LEU A 301 -8.60 -10.87 5.25
C LEU A 301 -9.87 -10.28 4.65
N ALA A 302 -9.74 -9.33 3.72
CA ALA A 302 -10.88 -8.67 3.09
C ALA A 302 -11.77 -9.64 2.29
N VAL A 303 -11.16 -10.66 1.66
CA VAL A 303 -11.89 -11.75 0.98
C VAL A 303 -12.53 -12.71 1.98
N TYR A 304 -11.83 -13.03 3.07
CA TYR A 304 -12.29 -14.00 4.06
C TYR A 304 -13.40 -13.47 4.99
N LYS A 305 -13.35 -12.17 5.33
CA LYS A 305 -14.38 -11.44 6.10
C LYS A 305 -14.65 -11.96 7.50
N LYS A 306 -13.75 -12.75 8.08
CA LYS A 306 -13.80 -13.19 9.48
C LYS A 306 -12.45 -12.93 10.16
N THR A 307 -12.46 -12.96 11.49
CA THR A 307 -11.27 -12.79 12.32
C THR A 307 -10.27 -13.91 12.10
N VAL A 308 -8.98 -13.56 12.01
CA VAL A 308 -7.90 -14.56 12.03
C VAL A 308 -6.90 -14.27 13.14
N ILE A 309 -6.19 -15.32 13.57
CA ILE A 309 -5.09 -15.20 14.53
C ILE A 309 -3.78 -15.50 13.80
N SER A 310 -2.84 -14.55 13.83
CA SER A 310 -1.50 -14.76 13.26
C SER A 310 -0.49 -15.14 14.35
N THR A 311 0.41 -16.07 14.04
CA THR A 311 1.56 -16.41 14.90
C THR A 311 2.86 -15.72 14.45
N GLY A 312 2.75 -14.75 13.54
CA GLY A 312 3.78 -13.77 13.22
C GLY A 312 4.49 -14.00 11.88
N SER A 313 5.39 -13.07 11.58
CA SER A 313 6.25 -13.05 10.39
C SER A 313 7.73 -13.00 10.81
N ALA A 314 8.35 -11.81 10.79
CA ALA A 314 9.74 -11.59 11.18
C ALA A 314 9.88 -10.66 12.41
N PHE A 315 11.05 -10.70 13.04
CA PHE A 315 11.48 -9.67 13.99
C PHE A 315 11.89 -8.38 13.26
N GLU A 316 12.08 -7.30 14.02
CA GLU A 316 12.41 -5.96 13.53
C GLU A 316 13.57 -5.91 12.53
N TRP A 317 14.57 -6.78 12.72
CA TRP A 317 15.75 -6.82 11.88
C TRP A 317 15.68 -7.92 10.79
N GLY A 318 14.48 -8.42 10.47
CA GLY A 318 14.26 -9.40 9.41
C GLY A 318 14.68 -10.84 9.75
N SER A 319 15.12 -11.11 10.99
CA SER A 319 15.36 -12.46 11.50
C SER A 319 14.07 -13.16 11.91
N CYS A 320 14.11 -14.48 12.08
CA CYS A 320 12.90 -15.27 12.33
C CYS A 320 13.15 -16.59 13.09
N PHE A 321 14.07 -16.63 14.06
CA PHE A 321 14.28 -17.84 14.87
C PHE A 321 12.96 -18.38 15.47
N PRO A 322 12.76 -19.73 15.51
CA PRO A 322 13.68 -20.78 15.04
C PRO A 322 13.58 -21.07 13.54
N SER A 323 12.68 -20.42 12.82
CA SER A 323 12.42 -20.62 11.39
C SER A 323 13.54 -20.08 10.49
N THR A 324 13.48 -20.45 9.21
CA THR A 324 14.26 -19.88 8.09
C THR A 324 13.39 -19.16 7.07
N LEU A 325 12.07 -19.35 7.11
CA LEU A 325 11.20 -19.06 5.97
C LEU A 325 10.64 -17.63 6.01
N HIS A 326 10.56 -17.01 7.19
CA HIS A 326 10.04 -15.64 7.32
C HIS A 326 11.10 -14.56 7.17
N ILE A 327 12.27 -14.91 6.65
CA ILE A 327 13.38 -13.96 6.55
C ILE A 327 12.95 -12.72 5.77
N ASN A 328 13.33 -11.54 6.27
CA ASN A 328 12.94 -10.25 5.70
C ASN A 328 11.42 -10.04 5.59
N GLY A 329 10.63 -10.72 6.42
CA GLY A 329 9.18 -10.55 6.44
C GLY A 329 8.48 -11.07 5.18
N MET A 330 9.04 -12.11 4.54
CA MET A 330 8.54 -12.68 3.28
C MET A 330 7.62 -13.89 3.43
N ALA A 331 7.29 -14.27 4.67
CA ALA A 331 6.25 -15.24 4.97
C ALA A 331 5.50 -14.88 6.25
N ILE A 332 4.29 -15.40 6.43
CA ILE A 332 3.48 -15.16 7.64
C ILE A 332 2.69 -16.41 8.01
N ASP A 333 2.55 -16.64 9.32
CA ASP A 333 1.84 -17.78 9.87
C ASP A 333 0.44 -17.41 10.41
N PHE A 334 -0.52 -18.32 10.28
CA PHE A 334 -1.88 -18.19 10.82
C PHE A 334 -2.37 -19.47 11.49
N GLU A 335 -3.02 -19.36 12.64
CA GLU A 335 -3.55 -20.54 13.34
C GLU A 335 -4.69 -21.21 12.57
N TYR A 336 -4.76 -22.53 12.67
CA TYR A 336 -5.94 -23.27 12.24
C TYR A 336 -7.09 -23.05 13.22
N SER A 337 -8.21 -22.54 12.73
CA SER A 337 -9.47 -22.51 13.48
C SER A 337 -9.91 -23.93 13.84
N SER A 338 -9.55 -24.92 13.00
CA SER A 338 -9.85 -26.33 13.20
C SER A 338 -8.98 -27.02 14.26
N LYS A 339 -7.95 -26.36 14.80
CA LYS A 339 -7.15 -26.94 15.90
C LYS A 339 -7.90 -26.82 17.23
N LYS A 340 -7.98 -27.92 17.97
CA LYS A 340 -8.55 -27.93 19.33
C LYS A 340 -7.49 -27.62 20.38
N SER A 341 -7.86 -26.90 21.42
CA SER A 341 -6.98 -26.62 22.57
C SER A 341 -6.52 -27.90 23.29
N SER A 342 -7.33 -28.96 23.27
CA SER A 342 -7.00 -30.29 23.81
C SER A 342 -6.04 -31.10 22.93
N GLY A 343 -5.63 -30.58 21.78
CA GLY A 343 -4.97 -31.34 20.72
C GLY A 343 -5.96 -31.99 19.75
N GLY A 344 -5.44 -32.34 18.56
CA GLY A 344 -6.23 -32.83 17.43
C GLY A 344 -7.02 -31.72 16.71
N TYR A 345 -7.97 -32.14 15.87
CA TYR A 345 -8.75 -31.22 15.02
C TYR A 345 -10.26 -31.45 15.14
N TYR A 346 -11.04 -30.42 14.80
CA TYR A 346 -12.46 -30.57 14.50
C TYR A 346 -12.64 -31.36 13.19
N GLY A 347 -13.71 -32.16 13.07
CA GLY A 347 -13.94 -32.98 11.87
C GLY A 347 -14.24 -32.14 10.62
N HIS A 348 -14.14 -32.75 9.42
CA HIS A 348 -14.25 -32.03 8.15
C HIS A 348 -15.64 -31.38 7.91
N SER A 349 -16.70 -31.85 8.58
CA SER A 349 -18.04 -31.24 8.50
C SER A 349 -18.20 -30.00 9.38
N SER A 350 -17.25 -29.74 10.29
CA SER A 350 -17.29 -28.62 11.23
C SER A 350 -17.17 -27.27 10.54
N GLU A 351 -17.73 -26.23 11.17
CA GLU A 351 -17.58 -24.86 10.69
C GLU A 351 -16.13 -24.40 10.75
N GLN A 352 -15.34 -24.88 11.72
CA GLN A 352 -13.94 -24.55 11.86
C GLN A 352 -13.09 -25.07 10.68
N TYR A 353 -13.34 -26.29 10.22
CA TYR A 353 -12.67 -26.82 9.03
C TYR A 353 -13.07 -26.05 7.77
N LYS A 354 -14.35 -25.73 7.62
CA LYS A 354 -14.86 -24.92 6.49
C LYS A 354 -14.26 -23.51 6.52
N ASN A 355 -14.09 -22.92 7.69
CA ASN A 355 -13.43 -21.65 7.91
C ASN A 355 -11.97 -21.69 7.47
N ASP A 356 -11.23 -22.72 7.87
CA ASP A 356 -9.84 -22.92 7.44
C ASP A 356 -9.73 -23.06 5.92
N LEU A 357 -10.63 -23.84 5.30
CA LEU A 357 -10.67 -24.00 3.85
C LEU A 357 -11.00 -22.67 3.12
N ALA A 358 -11.95 -21.89 3.65
CA ALA A 358 -12.33 -20.60 3.09
C ALA A 358 -11.18 -19.59 3.19
N PHE A 359 -10.50 -19.54 4.33
CA PHE A 359 -9.34 -18.66 4.51
C PHE A 359 -8.16 -19.09 3.64
N LEU A 360 -7.91 -20.40 3.52
CA LEU A 360 -6.91 -20.95 2.61
C LEU A 360 -7.16 -20.50 1.17
N LYS A 361 -8.40 -20.59 0.68
CA LYS A 361 -8.76 -20.12 -0.66
C LYS A 361 -8.53 -18.61 -0.83
N ALA A 362 -8.84 -17.81 0.19
CA ALA A 362 -8.56 -16.38 0.17
C ALA A 362 -7.05 -16.10 0.08
N MET A 363 -6.22 -16.80 0.87
CA MET A 363 -4.76 -16.68 0.81
C MET A 363 -4.19 -17.05 -0.56
N LEU A 364 -4.73 -18.08 -1.23
CA LEU A 364 -4.23 -18.53 -2.54
C LEU A 364 -4.42 -17.51 -3.66
N LEU A 365 -5.24 -16.47 -3.48
CA LEU A 365 -5.31 -15.34 -4.41
C LEU A 365 -4.01 -14.52 -4.36
N PHE A 366 -3.53 -14.22 -3.15
CA PHE A 366 -2.47 -13.24 -2.92
C PHE A 366 -1.08 -13.86 -2.71
N PHE A 367 -1.01 -15.05 -2.13
CA PHE A 367 0.25 -15.75 -1.85
C PHE A 367 0.64 -16.68 -3.00
N VAL A 368 1.94 -16.94 -3.15
CA VAL A 368 2.44 -17.87 -4.19
C VAL A 368 2.31 -19.31 -3.76
N LYS A 369 2.37 -19.55 -2.45
CA LYS A 369 2.36 -20.89 -1.88
C LYS A 369 1.91 -20.84 -0.43
N VAL A 370 1.05 -21.76 -0.03
CA VAL A 370 0.65 -21.96 1.35
C VAL A 370 1.04 -23.36 1.79
N ARG A 371 1.79 -23.47 2.88
CA ARG A 371 2.15 -24.75 3.48
C ARG A 371 1.14 -25.10 4.54
N VAL A 372 0.70 -26.35 4.51
CA VAL A 372 -0.16 -26.92 5.54
C VAL A 372 0.50 -28.12 6.18
N GLY A 373 0.01 -28.51 7.36
CA GLY A 373 0.47 -29.69 8.08
C GLY A 373 0.45 -30.97 7.23
N LYS A 374 1.16 -32.01 7.68
CA LYS A 374 1.19 -33.31 7.01
C LYS A 374 0.04 -34.21 7.40
N ASP A 375 -0.63 -33.92 8.52
CA ASP A 375 -1.75 -34.70 9.05
C ASP A 375 -2.81 -34.98 7.97
N ASP A 376 -3.52 -36.11 8.07
CA ASP A 376 -4.58 -36.50 7.15
C ASP A 376 -5.73 -35.50 7.12
N HIS A 377 -5.93 -34.76 8.22
CA HIS A 377 -6.86 -33.63 8.31
C HIS A 377 -6.66 -32.59 7.20
N PHE A 378 -5.44 -32.38 6.71
CA PHE A 378 -5.15 -31.41 5.65
C PHE A 378 -4.99 -32.05 4.26
N LYS A 379 -5.35 -33.33 4.09
CA LYS A 379 -5.15 -34.05 2.82
C LYS A 379 -5.88 -33.40 1.65
N GLU A 380 -7.10 -32.93 1.87
CA GLU A 380 -7.90 -32.22 0.85
C GLU A 380 -7.31 -30.84 0.55
N PHE A 381 -6.79 -30.12 1.56
CA PHE A 381 -6.18 -28.81 1.36
C PHE A 381 -4.98 -28.91 0.41
N ARG A 382 -4.17 -29.97 0.56
CA ARG A 382 -3.00 -30.24 -0.30
C ARG A 382 -3.35 -30.60 -1.75
N GLN A 383 -4.63 -30.79 -2.09
CA GLN A 383 -5.08 -30.97 -3.49
C GLN A 383 -5.28 -29.64 -4.21
N LEU A 384 -5.37 -28.51 -3.49
CA LEU A 384 -5.51 -27.20 -4.09
C LEU A 384 -4.19 -26.74 -4.70
N SER A 385 -4.27 -26.12 -5.89
CA SER A 385 -3.11 -25.50 -6.53
C SER A 385 -2.51 -24.42 -5.62
N GLY A 386 -1.18 -24.38 -5.51
CA GLY A 386 -0.47 -23.47 -4.61
C GLY A 386 -0.39 -23.95 -3.16
N VAL A 387 -0.93 -25.13 -2.80
CA VAL A 387 -0.77 -25.70 -1.46
C VAL A 387 0.29 -26.80 -1.45
N VAL A 388 1.16 -26.78 -0.45
CA VAL A 388 2.21 -27.81 -0.30
C VAL A 388 2.22 -28.43 1.10
N ASN A 389 2.77 -29.64 1.19
CA ASN A 389 3.00 -30.29 2.48
C ASN A 389 4.18 -29.61 3.21
N GLY A 390 3.88 -28.97 4.34
CA GLY A 390 4.86 -28.34 5.23
C GLY A 390 5.47 -29.29 6.25
N GLY A 391 5.03 -30.55 6.34
CA GLY A 391 5.47 -31.48 7.38
C GLY A 391 4.80 -31.23 8.74
N GLU A 392 5.27 -31.94 9.77
CA GLU A 392 4.72 -31.85 11.14
C GLU A 392 4.83 -30.46 11.76
N LEU A 393 5.82 -29.67 11.34
CA LEU A 393 6.02 -28.31 11.85
C LEU A 393 4.81 -27.41 11.57
N HIS A 394 4.04 -27.72 10.53
CA HIS A 394 2.88 -26.95 10.11
C HIS A 394 1.55 -27.60 10.52
N ASP A 395 1.54 -28.58 11.43
CA ASP A 395 0.31 -29.21 11.96
C ASP A 395 -0.47 -28.31 12.96
N SER A 396 -0.05 -27.06 13.15
CA SER A 396 -0.73 -26.10 14.02
C SER A 396 -1.09 -24.77 13.35
N HIS A 397 -0.56 -24.50 12.14
CA HIS A 397 -0.74 -23.23 11.47
C HIS A 397 -0.55 -23.36 9.95
N PHE A 398 -1.22 -22.48 9.21
CA PHE A 398 -0.84 -22.16 7.83
C PHE A 398 0.46 -21.38 7.80
N HIS A 399 1.30 -21.64 6.81
CA HIS A 399 2.47 -20.82 6.50
C HIS A 399 2.36 -20.29 5.07
N ALA A 400 2.16 -18.99 4.93
CA ALA A 400 1.95 -18.34 3.64
C ALA A 400 3.25 -17.70 3.14
N ASP A 401 3.81 -18.26 2.06
CA ASP A 401 5.01 -17.77 1.38
C ASP A 401 4.60 -16.69 0.36
N PHE A 402 5.25 -15.53 0.42
CA PHE A 402 5.00 -14.41 -0.49
C PHE A 402 6.12 -14.25 -1.53
N SER A 403 5.78 -13.60 -2.66
CA SER A 403 6.74 -13.22 -3.69
C SER A 403 6.41 -11.82 -4.20
N LEU A 404 7.43 -10.99 -4.37
CA LEU A 404 7.28 -9.64 -4.95
C LEU A 404 6.73 -9.68 -6.39
N THR A 405 6.80 -10.82 -7.08
CA THR A 405 6.17 -11.02 -8.40
C THR A 405 4.64 -10.91 -8.38
N LYS A 406 4.02 -10.86 -7.20
CA LYS A 406 2.58 -10.61 -7.02
C LYS A 406 2.22 -9.13 -7.07
N ILE A 407 3.20 -8.24 -7.09
CA ILE A 407 3.00 -6.79 -7.10
C ILE A 407 3.20 -6.26 -8.51
N GLU A 408 2.19 -5.53 -8.98
CA GLU A 408 2.32 -4.65 -10.14
C GLU A 408 2.74 -3.27 -9.65
N GLU A 409 3.87 -2.75 -10.13
CA GLU A 409 4.34 -1.41 -9.78
C GLU A 409 3.89 -0.42 -10.85
N ILE A 410 3.19 0.64 -10.41
CA ILE A 410 2.70 1.71 -11.28
C ILE A 410 3.38 3.00 -10.83
N LYS A 411 4.03 3.69 -11.76
CA LYS A 411 4.68 4.98 -11.54
C LYS A 411 3.97 6.02 -12.38
N GLU A 412 3.67 7.14 -11.77
CA GLU A 412 3.21 8.34 -12.45
C GLU A 412 4.35 9.08 -13.15
#